data_AF-A0A369Q8B1-F1
#
_entry.id   AF-A0A369Q8B1-F1
#
_cell.length_a   1.000
_cell.length_b   1.000
_cell.length_c   1.000
_cell.angle_alpha   90.00
_cell.angle_beta   90.00
_cell.angle_gamma   90.00
#
_symmetry.space_group_name_H-M   'P 1'
#
loop_
_entity.id
_entity.type
_entity.pdbx_description
1 polymer ?
#
loop_
_entity_poly.entity_id
_entity_poly.type
_entity_poly.pdbx_seq_one_letter_code
_entity_poly.pdbx_strand_id
1 'polypeptide(L)'
;MSMPGGQNWQVLLADLSLILFLSTATALAGERSGAVAPLKQTIAPPAPHLVSGDPAAVYRASLDAPPFADWLAMQQRDPRERLTITGSYTPATQEQAWAAAGAMARSAQAQGHASRIVLRPAGHYTVAAVFSFDADPEEAGAAHGLQLAAAPHAAALNMAQPLQALRD
;
A
#
# COMPACT_ATOMS: atom_id res chain seq x y z
N MET A 1 15.89 22.63 55.77
CA MET A 1 16.04 21.22 55.38
C MET A 1 15.30 21.02 54.07
N SER A 2 16.02 20.90 52.95
CA SER A 2 15.43 20.80 51.61
C SER A 2 15.96 19.54 50.92
N MET A 3 15.05 18.71 50.42
CA MET A 3 15.31 17.33 49.99
C MET A 3 16.02 17.25 48.63
N PRO A 4 17.16 16.56 48.50
CA PRO A 4 17.69 16.12 47.21
C PRO A 4 17.16 14.72 46.90
N GLY A 5 15.94 14.64 46.35
CA GLY A 5 15.30 13.35 46.00
C GLY A 5 14.58 13.31 44.66
N GLY A 6 14.40 14.45 43.99
CA GLY A 6 13.64 14.55 42.74
C GLY A 6 14.44 14.35 41.45
N GLN A 7 15.76 14.52 41.48
CA GLN A 7 16.57 14.53 40.25
C GLN A 7 16.90 13.12 39.74
N ASN A 8 17.05 12.14 40.64
CA ASN A 8 17.59 10.82 40.27
C ASN A 8 16.60 9.96 39.47
N TRP A 9 15.31 10.03 39.78
CA TRP A 9 14.29 9.28 39.04
C TRP A 9 14.03 9.87 37.65
N GLN A 10 14.16 11.18 37.48
CA GLN A 10 14.02 11.84 36.17
C GLN A 10 15.14 11.41 35.22
N VAL A 11 16.38 11.30 35.71
CA VAL A 11 17.52 10.84 34.90
C VAL A 11 17.34 9.37 34.50
N LEU A 12 16.86 8.53 35.42
CA LEU A 12 16.56 7.12 35.11
C LEU A 12 15.45 6.97 34.06
N LEU A 13 14.37 7.75 34.16
CA LEU A 13 13.32 7.73 33.14
C LEU A 13 13.79 8.28 31.79
N ALA A 14 14.61 9.33 31.80
CA ALA A 14 15.21 9.87 30.59
C ALA A 14 16.09 8.82 29.88
N ASP A 15 16.97 8.15 30.61
CA ASP A 15 17.85 7.12 30.06
C ASP A 15 17.06 5.92 29.52
N LEU A 16 16.07 5.43 30.28
CA LEU A 16 15.18 4.36 29.80
C LEU A 16 14.42 4.75 28.53
N SER A 17 13.90 5.98 28.46
CA SER A 17 13.20 6.47 27.26
C SER A 17 14.13 6.61 26.06
N LEU A 18 15.39 7.02 26.27
CA LEU A 18 16.39 7.16 25.23
C LEU A 18 16.83 5.80 24.69
N ILE A 19 17.04 4.82 25.58
CA ILE A 19 17.36 3.43 25.20
C ILE A 19 16.21 2.80 24.41
N LEU A 20 14.96 2.94 24.90
CA LEU A 20 13.78 2.41 24.23
C LEU A 20 13.57 3.05 22.85
N PHE A 21 13.77 4.37 22.75
CA PHE A 21 13.73 5.07 21.47
C PHE A 21 14.80 4.56 20.51
N LEU A 22 16.06 4.48 20.95
CA LEU A 22 17.16 4.06 20.10
C LEU A 22 17.01 2.60 19.64
N SER A 23 16.53 1.71 20.52
CA SER A 23 16.24 0.30 20.21
C SER A 23 15.13 0.16 19.15
N THR A 24 14.06 0.95 19.28
CA THR A 24 12.96 0.95 18.30
C THR A 24 13.42 1.54 16.96
N ALA A 25 14.22 2.61 16.99
CA ALA A 25 14.78 3.23 15.80
C ALA A 25 15.74 2.31 15.03
N THR A 26 16.58 1.53 15.73
CA THR A 26 17.49 0.57 15.08
C THR A 26 16.75 -0.61 14.47
N ALA A 27 15.71 -1.13 15.14
CA ALA A 27 14.84 -2.15 14.57
C ALA A 27 14.17 -1.67 13.27
N LEU A 28 13.60 -0.45 13.29
CA LEU A 28 12.95 0.14 12.10
C LEU A 28 13.96 0.49 10.99
N ALA A 29 15.20 0.85 11.34
CA ALA A 29 16.27 1.08 10.37
C ALA A 29 16.76 -0.23 9.74
N GLY A 30 16.82 -1.32 10.50
CA GLY A 30 17.15 -2.67 10.02
C GLY A 30 16.14 -3.17 8.97
N GLU A 31 14.85 -2.92 9.18
CA GLU A 31 13.77 -3.24 8.22
C GLU A 31 13.94 -2.52 6.87
N ARG A 32 14.58 -1.34 6.85
CA ARG A 32 14.83 -0.58 5.61
C ARG A 32 16.10 -1.02 4.87
N SER A 33 16.99 -1.74 5.54
CA SER A 33 18.28 -2.18 4.99
C SER A 33 18.30 -3.69 4.77
N GLY A 34 17.34 -4.18 3.98
CA GLY A 34 17.29 -5.58 3.54
C GLY A 34 18.39 -5.90 2.52
N ALA A 35 19.48 -6.51 2.98
CA ALA A 35 20.52 -7.14 2.17
C ALA A 35 21.19 -8.23 3.06
N VAL A 36 21.25 -9.54 2.77
CA VAL A 36 20.98 -10.39 1.59
C VAL A 36 20.79 -11.85 2.04
N ALA A 37 19.88 -12.60 1.41
CA ALA A 37 20.14 -13.95 0.89
C ALA A 37 19.22 -14.18 -0.34
N PRO A 38 19.73 -14.57 -1.52
CA PRO A 38 18.92 -14.69 -2.72
C PRO A 38 18.27 -16.07 -2.74
N LEU A 39 17.13 -16.23 -2.10
CA LEU A 39 16.12 -17.15 -2.61
C LEU A 39 15.42 -16.40 -3.73
N LYS A 40 15.47 -16.93 -4.97
CA LYS A 40 14.60 -16.52 -6.07
C LYS A 40 13.15 -16.87 -5.69
N GLN A 41 12.59 -16.11 -4.77
CA GLN A 41 11.17 -15.87 -4.69
C GLN A 41 11.02 -14.48 -5.25
N THR A 42 10.30 -14.34 -6.37
CA THR A 42 9.83 -13.05 -6.86
C THR A 42 8.85 -12.51 -5.83
N ILE A 43 9.36 -12.00 -4.70
CA ILE A 43 8.62 -11.16 -3.79
C ILE A 43 8.60 -9.81 -4.52
N ALA A 44 7.52 -9.59 -5.26
CA ALA A 44 7.25 -8.27 -5.81
C ALA A 44 7.40 -7.25 -4.67
N PRO A 45 8.09 -6.11 -4.89
CA PRO A 45 8.23 -5.08 -3.86
C PRO A 45 6.85 -4.73 -3.29
N PRO A 46 6.73 -4.51 -1.97
CA PRO A 46 5.46 -4.14 -1.37
C PRO A 46 4.91 -2.93 -2.14
N ALA A 47 3.79 -3.14 -2.83
CA ALA A 47 3.14 -2.09 -3.58
C ALA A 47 2.87 -0.92 -2.61
N PRO A 48 3.14 0.33 -3.02
CA PRO A 48 2.94 1.49 -2.17
C PRO A 48 1.49 1.52 -1.70
N HIS A 49 1.33 1.34 -0.38
CA HIS A 49 0.19 1.62 0.49
C HIS A 49 -1.13 1.87 -0.27
N LEU A 50 -1.73 0.79 -0.78
CA LEU A 50 -3.04 0.83 -1.47
C LEU A 50 -4.21 0.83 -0.49
N VAL A 51 -3.93 0.62 0.79
CA VAL A 51 -4.90 0.49 1.86
C VAL A 51 -4.66 1.65 2.83
N SER A 52 -5.67 2.50 2.98
CA SER A 52 -5.71 3.51 4.03
C SER A 52 -6.21 2.80 5.29
N GLY A 53 -5.44 2.86 6.39
CA GLY A 53 -5.78 2.19 7.65
C GLY A 53 -4.81 1.08 8.05
N ASP A 54 -4.92 0.64 9.30
CA ASP A 54 -4.13 -0.46 9.86
C ASP A 54 -4.67 -1.80 9.31
N PRO A 55 -3.86 -2.61 8.60
CA PRO A 55 -4.33 -3.86 8.02
C PRO A 55 -4.59 -4.90 9.12
N ALA A 56 -5.85 -5.30 9.27
CA ALA A 56 -6.26 -6.37 10.19
C ALA A 56 -5.86 -7.76 9.65
N ALA A 57 -6.02 -7.97 8.34
CA ALA A 57 -5.67 -9.23 7.69
C ALA A 57 -5.32 -9.02 6.21
N VAL A 58 -4.36 -9.80 5.69
CA VAL A 58 -3.91 -9.71 4.30
C VAL A 58 -3.92 -11.11 3.65
N TYR A 59 -4.60 -11.23 2.52
CA TYR A 59 -4.60 -12.40 1.66
C TYR A 59 -3.73 -12.17 0.43
N ARG A 60 -2.81 -13.11 0.19
CA ARG A 60 -2.01 -13.21 -1.04
C ARG A 60 -2.07 -14.65 -1.53
N ALA A 61 -2.48 -14.84 -2.78
CA ALA A 61 -2.49 -16.17 -3.37
C ALA A 61 -1.06 -16.71 -3.48
N SER A 62 -0.83 -17.89 -2.92
CA SER A 62 0.39 -18.69 -3.06
C SER A 62 0.01 -20.17 -3.05
N LEU A 63 0.95 -21.05 -3.39
CA LEU A 63 0.69 -22.49 -3.44
C LEU A 63 0.26 -23.06 -2.07
N ASP A 64 0.78 -22.48 -0.99
CA ASP A 64 0.52 -22.90 0.39
C ASP A 64 -0.60 -22.08 1.05
N ALA A 65 -1.15 -21.08 0.36
CA ALA A 65 -2.24 -20.27 0.91
C ALA A 65 -3.57 -21.02 0.82
N PRO A 66 -4.44 -20.92 1.83
CA PRO A 66 -5.80 -21.42 1.72
C PRO A 66 -6.53 -20.77 0.55
N PRO A 67 -7.52 -21.46 -0.06
CA PRO A 67 -8.44 -20.83 -1.00
C PRO A 67 -9.05 -19.57 -0.40
N PHE A 68 -9.26 -18.54 -1.23
CA PHE A 68 -9.76 -17.24 -0.76
C PHE A 68 -11.07 -17.33 0.04
N ALA A 69 -11.98 -18.22 -0.37
CA ALA A 69 -13.24 -18.44 0.33
C ALA A 69 -13.04 -19.04 1.73
N ASP A 70 -12.06 -19.92 1.91
CA ASP A 70 -11.74 -20.54 3.20
C ASP A 70 -11.05 -19.52 4.10
N TRP A 71 -10.10 -18.76 3.55
CA TRP A 71 -9.47 -17.65 4.26
C TRP A 71 -10.49 -16.62 4.74
N LEU A 72 -11.49 -16.31 3.91
CA LEU A 72 -12.56 -15.38 4.25
C LEU A 72 -13.45 -15.93 5.36
N ALA A 73 -13.77 -17.22 5.34
CA ALA A 73 -14.55 -17.88 6.38
C ALA A 73 -13.83 -17.95 7.74
N MET A 74 -12.49 -17.86 7.74
CA MET A 74 -11.69 -17.76 8.96
C MET A 74 -11.73 -16.36 9.60
N GLN A 75 -12.20 -15.34 8.87
CA GLN A 75 -12.25 -13.98 9.40
C GLN A 75 -13.47 -13.78 10.30
N GLN A 76 -13.27 -13.13 11.45
CA GLN A 76 -14.38 -12.71 12.27
C GLN A 76 -15.08 -11.53 11.62
N ARG A 77 -16.40 -11.58 11.54
CA ARG A 77 -17.18 -10.55 10.85
C ARG A 77 -17.32 -9.31 11.74
N ASP A 78 -16.50 -8.30 11.50
CA ASP A 78 -16.63 -6.98 12.13
C ASP A 78 -17.25 -5.98 11.13
N PRO A 79 -18.39 -5.34 11.45
CA PRO A 79 -19.00 -4.31 10.60
C PRO A 79 -18.10 -3.10 10.30
N ARG A 80 -17.07 -2.87 11.12
CA ARG A 80 -16.12 -1.76 10.99
C ARG A 80 -14.99 -2.07 10.02
N GLU A 81 -14.78 -3.35 9.71
CA GLU A 81 -13.76 -3.77 8.76
C GLU A 81 -14.27 -3.65 7.34
N ARG A 82 -13.41 -3.16 6.45
CA ARG A 82 -13.68 -3.07 5.03
C ARG A 82 -12.71 -3.96 4.28
N LEU A 83 -13.26 -4.80 3.40
CA LEU A 83 -12.47 -5.62 2.49
C LEU A 83 -12.08 -4.81 1.25
N THR A 84 -10.79 -4.68 1.01
CA THR A 84 -10.24 -4.04 -0.20
C THR A 84 -9.42 -5.05 -0.99
N ILE A 85 -9.87 -5.34 -2.20
CA ILE A 85 -9.14 -6.13 -3.19
C ILE A 85 -8.26 -5.17 -3.97
N THR A 86 -6.95 -5.34 -3.86
CA THR A 86 -5.95 -4.48 -4.50
C THR A 86 -5.18 -5.28 -5.54
N GLY A 87 -4.78 -4.64 -6.62
CA GLY A 87 -3.99 -5.31 -7.63
C GLY A 87 -3.24 -4.37 -8.54
N SER A 88 -2.25 -4.94 -9.23
CA SER A 88 -1.49 -4.26 -10.26
C SER A 88 -1.45 -5.11 -11.53
N TYR A 89 -1.36 -4.46 -12.68
CA TYR A 89 -1.37 -5.12 -13.98
C TYR A 89 -0.44 -4.43 -14.97
N THR A 90 0.14 -5.21 -15.88
CA THR A 90 0.69 -4.67 -17.12
C THR A 90 -0.44 -4.56 -18.15
N PRO A 91 -0.28 -3.81 -19.26
CA PRO A 91 -1.30 -3.77 -20.31
C PRO A 91 -1.71 -5.16 -20.82
N ALA A 92 -0.77 -6.12 -20.85
CA ALA A 92 -1.04 -7.50 -21.25
C ALA A 92 -1.81 -8.32 -20.22
N THR A 93 -1.76 -7.96 -18.93
CA THR A 93 -2.44 -8.68 -17.83
C THR A 93 -3.64 -7.93 -17.26
N GLN A 94 -4.09 -6.86 -17.92
CA GLN A 94 -5.19 -6.03 -17.44
C GLN A 94 -6.49 -6.83 -17.28
N GLU A 95 -6.91 -7.57 -18.31
CA GLU A 95 -8.12 -8.40 -18.24
C GLU A 95 -7.99 -9.49 -17.18
N GLN A 96 -6.81 -10.09 -17.04
CA GLN A 96 -6.54 -11.09 -16.02
C GLN A 96 -6.72 -10.51 -14.60
N ALA A 97 -6.22 -9.30 -14.36
CA ALA A 97 -6.37 -8.63 -13.06
C ALA A 97 -7.83 -8.30 -12.74
N TRP A 98 -8.60 -7.83 -13.73
CA TRP A 98 -10.03 -7.59 -13.57
C TRP A 98 -10.81 -8.87 -13.31
N ALA A 99 -10.53 -9.94 -14.04
CA ALA A 99 -11.18 -11.24 -13.86
C ALA A 99 -10.89 -11.82 -12.48
N ALA A 100 -9.62 -11.79 -12.04
CA ALA A 100 -9.21 -12.29 -10.73
C ALA A 100 -9.83 -11.47 -9.58
N ALA A 101 -9.78 -10.13 -9.66
CA ALA A 101 -10.39 -9.27 -8.66
C ALA A 101 -11.92 -9.44 -8.61
N GLY A 102 -12.57 -9.57 -9.78
CA GLY A 102 -14.01 -9.82 -9.87
C GLY A 102 -14.43 -11.20 -9.34
N ALA A 103 -13.59 -12.22 -9.47
CA ALA A 103 -13.82 -13.52 -8.85
C ALA A 103 -13.74 -13.43 -7.32
N MET A 104 -12.73 -12.76 -6.77
CA MET A 104 -12.62 -12.52 -5.32
C MET A 104 -13.80 -11.71 -4.80
N ALA A 105 -14.20 -10.63 -5.48
CA ALA A 105 -15.33 -9.80 -5.07
C ALA A 105 -16.65 -10.60 -5.03
N ARG A 106 -16.90 -11.47 -6.02
CA ARG A 106 -18.08 -12.35 -6.01
C ARG A 106 -18.03 -13.36 -4.87
N SER A 107 -16.86 -13.95 -4.60
CA SER A 107 -16.68 -14.85 -3.45
C SER A 107 -16.93 -14.13 -2.12
N ALA A 108 -16.47 -12.87 -2.01
CA ALA A 108 -16.69 -12.05 -0.83
C ALA A 108 -18.17 -11.71 -0.63
N GLN A 109 -18.84 -11.30 -1.70
CA GLN A 109 -20.27 -11.01 -1.69
C GLN A 109 -21.11 -12.23 -1.33
N ALA A 110 -20.75 -13.43 -1.81
CA ALA A 110 -21.43 -14.67 -1.47
C ALA A 110 -21.38 -14.99 0.03
N GLN A 111 -20.33 -14.55 0.72
CA GLN A 111 -20.20 -14.65 2.18
C GLN A 111 -20.68 -13.38 2.92
N GLY A 112 -21.25 -12.42 2.19
CA GLY A 112 -21.83 -11.20 2.75
C GLY A 112 -20.83 -10.11 3.13
N HIS A 113 -19.60 -10.16 2.61
CA HIS A 113 -18.64 -9.07 2.74
C HIS A 113 -18.78 -8.10 1.56
N ALA A 114 -18.97 -6.81 1.87
CA ALA A 114 -18.87 -5.76 0.88
C ALA A 114 -17.38 -5.50 0.56
N SER A 115 -17.01 -5.54 -0.72
CA SER A 115 -15.62 -5.38 -1.15
C SER A 115 -15.43 -4.16 -2.04
N ARG A 116 -14.33 -3.43 -1.84
CA ARG A 116 -13.83 -2.42 -2.78
C ARG A 116 -12.74 -3.03 -3.67
N ILE A 117 -12.73 -2.70 -4.97
CA ILE A 117 -11.67 -3.12 -5.89
C ILE A 117 -10.83 -1.90 -6.29
N VAL A 118 -9.50 -2.00 -6.17
CA VAL A 118 -8.53 -0.98 -6.61
C VAL A 118 -7.46 -1.64 -7.46
N LEU A 119 -7.48 -1.38 -8.77
CA LEU A 119 -6.49 -1.90 -9.71
C LEU A 119 -5.67 -0.75 -10.31
N ARG A 120 -4.35 -0.92 -10.40
CA ARG A 120 -3.43 0.10 -10.94
C ARG A 120 -2.52 -0.48 -12.02
N PRO A 121 -2.23 0.25 -13.10
CA PRO A 121 -1.14 -0.12 -14.01
C PRO A 121 0.21 -0.17 -13.27
N ALA A 122 1.00 -1.22 -13.52
CA ALA A 122 2.37 -1.37 -13.03
C ALA A 122 3.19 -2.25 -13.99
N GLY A 123 4.50 -2.36 -13.75
CA GLY A 123 5.39 -3.26 -14.52
C GLY A 123 5.24 -4.75 -14.18
N HIS A 124 4.28 -5.13 -13.33
CA HIS A 124 4.07 -6.50 -12.88
C HIS A 124 2.58 -6.75 -12.61
N TYR A 125 2.22 -8.03 -12.48
CA TYR A 125 0.89 -8.49 -12.12
C TYR A 125 0.85 -8.88 -10.64
N THR A 126 -0.12 -8.37 -9.89
CA THR A 126 -0.42 -8.84 -8.52
C THR A 126 -1.89 -8.64 -8.20
N VAL A 127 -2.47 -9.53 -7.40
CA VAL A 127 -3.81 -9.35 -6.82
C VAL A 127 -3.80 -9.88 -5.40
N ALA A 128 -4.29 -9.08 -4.47
CA ALA A 128 -4.35 -9.37 -3.04
C ALA A 128 -5.66 -8.83 -2.46
N ALA A 129 -6.07 -9.34 -1.31
CA ALA A 129 -7.20 -8.80 -0.56
C ALA A 129 -6.74 -8.40 0.83
N VAL A 130 -7.26 -7.30 1.37
CA VAL A 130 -6.88 -6.76 2.66
C VAL A 130 -8.13 -6.37 3.43
N PHE A 131 -8.24 -6.81 4.67
CA PHE A 131 -9.15 -6.22 5.65
C PHE A 131 -8.42 -5.09 6.36
N SER A 132 -9.07 -3.93 6.44
CA SER A 132 -8.58 -2.78 7.18
C SER A 132 -9.72 -2.14 7.97
N PHE A 133 -9.39 -1.61 9.14
CA PHE A 133 -10.28 -0.70 9.85
C PHE A 133 -10.23 0.66 9.17
N ASP A 134 -11.36 1.11 8.64
CA ASP A 134 -11.45 2.41 7.97
C ASP A 134 -11.51 3.54 9.01
N ALA A 135 -10.75 4.61 8.75
CA ALA A 135 -11.05 5.96 9.23
C ALA A 135 -11.52 6.72 7.98
N ASP A 136 -12.69 7.35 8.05
CA ASP A 136 -13.47 7.87 6.92
C ASP A 136 -12.67 8.29 5.66
N PRO A 137 -13.08 7.85 4.45
CA PRO A 137 -12.37 8.13 3.19
C PRO A 137 -12.40 9.58 2.71
N GLU A 138 -13.19 10.47 3.34
CA GLU A 138 -13.22 11.91 3.00
C GLU A 138 -11.87 12.60 3.27
N GLU A 139 -11.14 12.21 4.31
CA GLU A 139 -9.84 12.82 4.63
C GLU A 139 -8.70 12.34 3.72
N ALA A 140 -8.72 11.07 3.31
CA ALA A 140 -7.68 10.49 2.44
C ALA A 140 -7.77 11.01 0.98
N GLY A 141 -8.98 11.33 0.51
CA GLY A 141 -9.21 11.97 -0.79
C GLY A 141 -8.76 13.44 -0.84
N ALA A 142 -8.97 14.18 0.25
CA ALA A 142 -8.56 15.58 0.37
C ALA A 142 -7.04 15.76 0.39
N ALA A 143 -6.30 14.82 1.01
CA ALA A 143 -4.84 14.87 1.04
C ALA A 143 -4.17 14.61 -0.33
N HIS A 144 -4.81 13.85 -1.23
CA HIS A 144 -4.29 13.60 -2.59
C HIS A 144 -4.70 14.66 -3.63
N GLY A 145 -5.74 15.48 -3.33
CA GLY A 145 -6.24 16.54 -4.22
C GLY A 145 -5.32 17.77 -4.33
N LEU A 146 -4.37 17.94 -3.41
CA LEU A 146 -3.45 19.09 -3.39
C LEU A 146 -2.09 18.84 -4.08
N GLN A 147 -1.81 17.60 -4.53
CA GLN A 147 -0.53 17.26 -5.16
C GLN A 147 -0.55 17.36 -6.70
N LEU A 148 -1.69 17.68 -7.33
CA LEU A 148 -1.84 17.73 -8.79
C LEU A 148 -2.06 19.16 -9.32
N ALA A 149 -1.23 20.12 -8.91
CA ALA A 149 -1.23 21.46 -9.52
C ALA A 149 0.14 22.15 -9.42
N ALA A 150 1.21 21.53 -9.93
CA ALA A 150 2.44 22.26 -10.24
C ALA A 150 3.30 21.51 -11.28
N ALA A 151 2.92 21.59 -12.55
CA ALA A 151 3.86 21.50 -13.67
C ALA A 151 3.30 22.19 -14.92
N PRO A 152 3.57 23.49 -15.13
CA PRO A 152 3.36 24.09 -16.44
C PRO A 152 4.44 23.60 -17.41
N HIS A 153 3.98 22.78 -18.36
CA HIS A 153 4.31 22.77 -19.78
C HIS A 153 5.46 23.70 -20.23
N ALA A 154 6.62 23.15 -20.55
CA ALA A 154 7.65 23.81 -21.35
C ALA A 154 8.40 22.78 -22.21
N ALA A 155 7.75 22.33 -23.28
CA ALA A 155 8.42 21.64 -24.39
C ALA A 155 7.64 21.90 -25.69
N ALA A 156 7.64 23.16 -26.13
CA ALA A 156 7.21 23.55 -27.46
C ALA A 156 8.26 24.50 -28.04
N LEU A 157 9.25 23.93 -28.75
CA LEU A 157 10.12 24.64 -29.69
C LEU A 157 10.97 23.62 -30.46
N ASN A 158 10.35 22.88 -31.37
CA ASN A 158 11.00 22.53 -32.63
C ASN A 158 9.92 22.13 -33.65
N MET A 159 10.22 22.32 -34.94
CA MET A 159 9.34 22.19 -36.11
C MET A 159 8.59 23.46 -36.52
N ALA A 160 9.37 24.51 -36.80
CA ALA A 160 8.99 25.50 -37.80
C ALA A 160 9.58 25.08 -39.16
N GLN A 161 8.73 24.62 -40.07
CA GLN A 161 8.46 25.24 -41.39
C GLN A 161 8.13 24.20 -42.49
N PRO A 162 7.02 24.42 -43.22
CA PRO A 162 6.57 23.58 -44.34
C PRO A 162 7.19 23.97 -45.70
N LEU A 163 7.25 22.97 -46.57
CA LEU A 163 7.50 23.02 -48.01
C LEU A 163 6.58 24.03 -48.75
N GLN A 164 7.17 25.13 -49.21
CA GLN A 164 6.72 25.99 -50.32
C GLN A 164 8.03 26.46 -51.01
N ALA A 165 8.26 26.44 -52.31
CA ALA A 165 7.41 26.27 -53.46
C ALA A 165 8.24 25.65 -54.61
N LEU A 166 7.67 24.63 -55.25
CA LEU A 166 7.96 24.28 -56.63
C LEU A 166 7.12 25.23 -57.47
N ARG A 167 7.75 26.17 -58.20
CA ARG A 167 7.25 26.76 -59.45
C ARG A 167 8.24 27.79 -60.00
N ASP A 168 8.63 27.49 -61.24
CA ASP A 168 9.17 28.36 -62.31
C ASP A 168 10.61 28.88 -62.16
#